data_AF-A0A7V8BLZ8-F1
#
_entry.id   AF-A0A7V8BLZ8-F1
#
_cell.length_a   1.000
_cell.length_b   1.000
_cell.length_c   1.000
_cell.angle_alpha   90.00
_cell.angle_beta   90.00
_cell.angle_gamma   90.00
#
_symmetry.space_group_name_H-M   'P 1'
#
loop_
_entity.id
_entity.type
_entity.pdbx_description
1 polymer ?
#
loop_
_entity_poly.entity_id
_entity_poly.type
_entity_poly.pdbx_seq_one_letter_code
_entity_poly.pdbx_strand_id
1 'polypeptide(L)'
;MTIDLRGIGPSVRAAASARRMCVAAYARLALAEASDQPVAALPPAAPIERADAVMKVTLRLDPLDAELLLLGAAHVGLSYGAFVARLLRGMPLPAPLAERVKDREALIVSSDHLATLSADLASLIRMLKRGDGEGAAGYRASAESLVDDVRRHLELASRVVARNGGER
;
A
#
# COMPACT_ATOMS: atom_id res chain seq x y z
N MET A 1 18.92 -5.40 34.03
CA MET A 1 19.22 -6.66 34.76
C MET A 1 19.91 -7.61 33.79
N THR A 2 21.09 -8.12 34.12
CA THR A 2 21.87 -9.04 33.27
C THR A 2 21.86 -10.41 33.92
N ILE A 3 21.46 -11.45 33.18
CA ILE A 3 21.42 -12.83 33.68
C ILE A 3 22.64 -13.58 33.14
N ASP A 4 23.49 -14.06 34.04
CA ASP A 4 24.63 -14.92 33.68
C ASP A 4 24.16 -16.37 33.53
N LEU A 5 24.26 -16.90 32.31
CA LEU A 5 23.84 -18.25 31.94
C LEU A 5 24.93 -19.31 32.19
N ARG A 6 26.01 -19.00 32.92
CA ARG A 6 27.07 -19.93 33.40
C ARG A 6 27.09 -21.32 32.76
N GLY A 7 27.70 -21.44 31.58
CA GLY A 7 27.93 -22.71 30.89
C GLY A 7 26.74 -23.28 30.09
N ILE A 8 25.49 -22.89 30.38
CA ILE A 8 24.30 -23.33 29.63
C ILE A 8 23.93 -22.43 28.44
N GLY A 9 24.62 -21.29 28.28
CA GLY A 9 24.37 -20.32 27.21
C GLY A 9 24.28 -20.90 25.78
N PRO A 10 25.17 -21.81 25.36
CA PRO A 10 25.06 -22.47 24.05
C PRO A 10 23.78 -23.29 23.89
N SER A 11 23.41 -24.09 24.89
CA SER A 11 22.20 -24.91 24.87
C SER A 11 20.93 -24.06 24.89
N VAL A 12 20.92 -22.96 25.65
CA VAL A 12 19.82 -21.99 25.66
C VAL A 12 19.66 -21.31 24.31
N ARG A 13 20.77 -20.92 23.65
CA ARG A 13 20.73 -20.36 22.29
C ARG A 13 20.18 -21.37 21.29
N ALA A 14 20.65 -22.62 21.34
CA ALA A 14 20.15 -23.69 20.47
C ALA A 14 18.66 -23.94 20.68
N ALA A 15 18.20 -24.00 21.93
CA ALA A 15 16.79 -24.20 22.27
C ALA A 15 15.88 -23.04 21.85
N ALA A 16 16.37 -21.79 21.95
CA ALA A 16 15.67 -20.61 21.46
C ALA A 16 15.59 -20.60 19.93
N SER A 17 16.69 -20.90 19.24
CA SER A 17 16.72 -21.02 17.78
C SER A 17 15.80 -22.12 17.26
N ALA A 18 15.79 -23.29 17.89
CA ALA A 18 14.88 -24.40 17.53
C ALA A 18 13.40 -23.99 17.62
N ARG A 19 13.06 -23.04 18.49
CA ARG A 19 11.71 -22.48 18.67
C ARG A 19 11.47 -21.18 17.91
N ARG A 20 12.43 -20.73 17.08
CA ARG A 20 12.39 -19.44 16.37
C ARG A 20 12.16 -18.24 17.31
N MET A 21 12.67 -18.31 18.53
CA MET A 21 12.56 -17.25 19.54
C MET A 21 13.93 -16.58 19.78
N CYS A 22 13.92 -15.34 20.25
CA CYS A 22 15.14 -14.74 20.80
C CYS A 22 15.44 -15.33 22.19
N VAL A 23 16.71 -15.30 22.60
CA VAL A 23 17.17 -15.86 23.90
C VAL A 23 16.39 -15.27 25.08
N ALA A 24 16.09 -13.96 25.03
CA ALA A 24 15.32 -13.29 26.08
C ALA A 24 13.85 -13.75 26.13
N ALA A 25 13.21 -13.98 24.98
CA ALA A 25 11.86 -14.51 24.93
C ALA A 25 11.81 -15.94 25.47
N TYR A 26 12.76 -16.78 25.06
CA TYR A 26 12.90 -18.15 25.55
C TYR A 26 13.16 -18.21 27.07
N ALA A 27 14.06 -17.37 27.58
CA ALA A 27 14.34 -17.31 29.01
C ALA A 27 13.13 -16.86 29.83
N ARG A 28 12.35 -15.88 29.35
CA ARG A 28 11.11 -15.45 30.02
C ARG A 28 10.07 -16.56 30.06
N LEU A 29 9.91 -17.31 28.98
CA LEU A 29 8.98 -18.45 28.91
C LEU A 29 9.38 -19.53 29.93
N ALA A 30 10.64 -19.95 29.93
CA ALA A 30 11.14 -20.98 30.84
C ALA A 30 11.06 -20.54 32.31
N LEU A 31 11.32 -19.26 32.60
CA LEU A 31 11.18 -18.71 33.96
C LEU A 31 9.73 -18.67 34.42
N ALA A 32 8.79 -18.31 33.55
CA ALA A 32 7.37 -18.32 33.88
C ALA A 32 6.88 -19.75 34.19
N GLU A 33 7.23 -20.72 33.35
CA GLU A 33 6.96 -22.15 33.58
C GLU A 33 7.54 -22.63 34.92
N ALA A 34 8.80 -22.27 35.22
CA ALA A 34 9.48 -22.70 36.43
C ALA A 34 8.98 -22.02 37.72
N SER A 35 8.35 -20.85 37.60
CA SER A 35 7.86 -20.07 38.75
C SER A 35 6.36 -20.23 39.00
N ASP A 36 5.69 -21.10 38.22
CA ASP A 36 4.22 -21.24 38.17
C ASP A 36 3.51 -19.89 38.00
N GLN A 37 4.25 -18.91 37.44
CA GLN A 37 3.70 -17.65 37.02
C GLN A 37 3.02 -17.92 35.69
N PRO A 38 1.73 -17.58 35.53
CA PRO A 38 1.17 -17.52 34.20
C PRO A 38 2.07 -16.60 33.39
N VAL A 39 2.56 -17.07 32.24
CA VAL A 39 3.12 -16.17 31.22
C VAL A 39 1.99 -15.19 30.97
N ALA A 40 2.05 -14.01 31.59
CA ALA A 40 1.02 -13.02 31.43
C ALA A 40 0.93 -12.83 29.91
N ALA A 41 -0.21 -13.22 29.33
CA ALA A 41 -0.49 -12.94 27.94
C ALA A 41 -0.15 -11.46 27.81
N LEU A 42 0.82 -11.16 26.92
CA LEU A 42 1.32 -9.81 26.76
C LEU A 42 0.07 -8.93 26.71
N PRO A 43 -0.13 -8.00 27.67
CA PRO A 43 -1.38 -7.27 27.75
C PRO A 43 -1.65 -6.73 26.35
N PRO A 44 -2.90 -6.83 25.85
CA PRO A 44 -3.22 -6.37 24.50
C PRO A 44 -2.61 -4.98 24.39
N ALA A 45 -1.67 -4.84 23.46
CA ALA A 45 -0.83 -3.66 23.41
C ALA A 45 -1.75 -2.45 23.48
N ALA A 46 -1.60 -1.65 24.54
CA ALA A 46 -2.37 -0.42 24.67
C ALA A 46 -2.26 0.32 23.34
N PRO A 47 -3.33 0.98 22.86
CA PRO A 47 -3.29 1.69 21.58
C PRO A 47 -2.04 2.56 21.57
N ILE A 48 -1.07 2.19 20.74
CA ILE A 48 0.14 2.98 20.61
C ILE A 48 -0.35 4.26 19.95
N GLU A 49 -0.44 5.35 20.71
CA GLU A 49 -0.66 6.67 20.14
C GLU A 49 0.32 6.81 18.98
N ARG A 50 -0.20 7.21 17.80
CA ARG A 50 0.66 7.46 16.63
C ARG A 50 1.64 8.56 17.00
N ALA A 51 2.80 8.16 17.50
CA ALA A 51 3.96 8.99 17.48
C ALA A 51 4.41 9.05 16.02
N ASP A 52 4.60 10.25 15.49
CA ASP A 52 5.24 10.49 14.19
C ASP A 52 6.72 10.04 14.16
N ALA A 53 7.17 9.32 15.19
CA ALA A 53 8.51 8.80 15.34
C ALA A 53 8.69 7.51 14.52
N VAL A 54 9.65 7.53 13.60
CA VAL A 54 10.09 6.34 12.86
C VAL A 54 11.11 5.58 13.71
N MET A 55 10.83 4.31 14.04
CA MET A 55 11.75 3.44 14.76
C MET A 55 12.47 2.47 13.82
N LYS A 56 13.80 2.43 13.89
CA LYS A 56 14.61 1.46 13.14
C LYS A 56 14.50 0.08 13.79
N VAL A 57 14.06 -0.91 13.01
CA VAL A 57 14.02 -2.32 13.41
C VAL A 57 15.00 -3.11 12.55
N THR A 58 15.77 -4.00 13.20
CA THR A 58 16.64 -4.95 12.49
C THR A 58 16.00 -6.33 12.55
N LEU A 59 15.66 -6.87 11.38
CA LEU A 59 15.07 -8.19 11.22
C LEU A 59 16.13 -9.18 10.74
N ARG A 60 16.12 -10.39 11.28
CA ARG A 60 16.91 -11.52 10.77
C ARG A 60 15.95 -12.45 10.03
N LEU A 61 16.20 -12.62 8.74
CA LEU A 61 15.44 -13.48 7.84
C LEU A 61 16.40 -14.52 7.26
N ASP A 62 15.88 -15.67 6.85
CA ASP A 62 16.64 -16.53 5.96
C ASP A 62 16.72 -15.90 4.55
N PRO A 63 17.63 -16.39 3.68
CA PRO A 63 17.84 -15.78 2.37
C PRO A 63 16.59 -15.74 1.48
N LEU A 64 15.74 -16.77 1.52
CA LEU A 64 14.53 -16.85 0.70
C LEU A 64 13.51 -15.80 1.15
N ASP A 65 13.26 -15.71 2.45
CA ASP A 65 12.36 -14.71 3.03
C ASP A 65 12.83 -13.28 2.78
N ALA A 66 14.15 -13.05 2.83
CA ALA A 66 14.75 -11.76 2.48
C ALA A 66 14.51 -11.40 1.00
N GLU A 67 14.67 -12.36 0.08
CA GLU A 67 14.41 -12.16 -1.34
C GLU A 67 12.92 -11.88 -1.62
N LEU A 68 12.02 -12.63 -0.98
CA LEU A 68 10.57 -12.39 -1.06
C LEU A 68 10.17 -11.01 -0.56
N LEU A 69 10.81 -10.52 0.51
CA LEU A 69 10.61 -9.16 1.00
C LEU A 69 11.04 -8.11 -0.04
N LEU A 70 12.21 -8.29 -0.65
CA LEU A 70 12.75 -7.37 -1.64
C LEU A 70 11.84 -7.32 -2.89
N LEU A 71 11.52 -8.50 -3.44
CA LEU A 71 10.69 -8.64 -4.63
C LEU A 71 9.26 -8.17 -4.38
N GLY A 72 8.67 -8.53 -3.24
CA GLY A 72 7.32 -8.15 -2.86
C GLY A 72 7.19 -6.63 -2.72
N ALA A 73 8.11 -6.00 -1.99
CA ALA A 73 8.11 -4.54 -1.82
C ALA A 73 8.32 -3.82 -3.15
N ALA A 74 9.25 -4.28 -3.99
CA ALA A 74 9.49 -3.73 -5.33
C ALA A 74 8.26 -3.89 -6.24
N HIS A 75 7.61 -5.06 -6.22
CA HIS A 75 6.45 -5.37 -7.04
C HIS A 75 5.27 -4.41 -6.79
N VAL A 76 5.07 -4.00 -5.54
CA VAL A 76 4.03 -3.01 -5.17
C VAL A 76 4.58 -1.58 -5.04
N GLY A 77 5.87 -1.36 -5.27
CA GLY A 77 6.50 -0.03 -5.21
C GLY A 77 6.51 0.61 -3.82
N LEU A 78 6.64 -0.20 -2.76
CA LEU A 78 6.74 0.28 -1.38
C LEU A 78 8.18 0.18 -0.87
N SER A 79 8.55 0.99 0.12
CA SER A 79 9.77 0.74 0.90
C SER A 79 9.62 -0.55 1.71
N TYR A 80 10.73 -1.22 2.06
CA TYR A 80 10.66 -2.44 2.87
C TYR A 80 9.95 -2.23 4.20
N GLY A 81 10.20 -1.09 4.86
CA GLY A 81 9.53 -0.73 6.11
C GLY A 81 8.02 -0.53 5.93
N ALA A 82 7.58 0.14 4.86
CA ALA A 82 6.17 0.33 4.56
C ALA A 82 5.49 -1.00 4.19
N PHE A 83 6.16 -1.85 3.42
CA PHE A 83 5.68 -3.18 3.06
C PHE A 83 5.46 -4.05 4.31
N VAL A 84 6.49 -4.17 5.16
CA VAL A 84 6.39 -4.92 6.43
C VAL A 84 5.34 -4.31 7.36
N ALA A 85 5.25 -2.99 7.46
CA ALA A 85 4.24 -2.34 8.29
C ALA A 85 2.80 -2.66 7.83
N ARG A 86 2.54 -2.73 6.51
CA ARG A 86 1.23 -3.15 5.99
C ARG A 86 0.93 -4.60 6.32
N LEU A 87 1.91 -5.50 6.15
CA LEU A 87 1.76 -6.92 6.51
C LEU A 87 1.47 -7.09 8.00
N LEU A 88 2.21 -6.40 8.88
CA LEU A 88 2.01 -6.44 10.33
C LEU A 88 0.63 -5.92 10.75
N ARG A 89 0.08 -4.95 10.02
CA ARG A 89 -1.25 -4.38 10.27
C ARG A 89 -2.37 -5.17 9.60
N GLY A 90 -2.06 -6.24 8.85
CA GLY A 90 -3.04 -6.96 8.05
C GLY A 90 -3.74 -6.10 6.99
N MET A 91 -3.11 -5.00 6.58
CA MET A 91 -3.69 -4.09 5.59
C MET A 91 -3.47 -4.65 4.18
N PRO A 92 -4.44 -4.48 3.27
CA PRO A 92 -4.26 -4.90 1.89
C PRO A 92 -3.07 -4.16 1.26
N LEU A 93 -2.29 -4.91 0.49
CA LEU A 93 -1.22 -4.35 -0.32
C LEU A 93 -1.83 -3.61 -1.52
N PRO A 94 -1.21 -2.51 -1.99
CA PRO A 94 -1.62 -1.85 -3.22
C PRO A 94 -1.55 -2.80 -4.42
N ALA A 95 -2.30 -2.49 -5.48
CA ALA A 95 -2.15 -3.19 -6.76
C ALA A 95 -0.69 -3.11 -7.27
N PRO A 96 -0.22 -4.04 -8.12
CA PRO A 96 1.16 -4.02 -8.63
C PRO A 96 1.56 -2.67 -9.22
N LEU A 97 2.81 -2.25 -8.99
CA LEU A 97 3.31 -0.95 -9.45
C LEU A 97 3.14 -0.78 -10.96
N ALA A 98 3.43 -1.83 -11.74
CA ALA A 98 3.27 -1.81 -13.20
C ALA A 98 1.82 -1.54 -13.63
N GLU A 99 0.82 -2.09 -12.92
CA GLU A 99 -0.58 -1.80 -13.20
C GLU A 99 -0.95 -0.37 -12.84
N ARG A 100 -0.48 0.12 -11.68
CA ARG A 100 -0.73 1.52 -11.27
C ARG A 100 -0.10 2.52 -12.24
N VAL A 101 1.08 2.23 -12.79
CA VAL A 101 1.73 3.04 -13.83
C VAL A 101 0.88 3.06 -15.10
N LYS A 102 0.44 1.89 -15.59
CA LYS A 102 -0.45 1.80 -16.77
C LYS A 102 -1.76 2.56 -16.57
N ASP A 103 -2.37 2.45 -15.39
CA ASP A 103 -3.62 3.15 -15.09
C ASP A 103 -3.41 4.66 -15.03
N ARG A 104 -2.28 5.12 -14.48
CA ARG A 104 -1.91 6.55 -14.48
C ARG A 104 -1.70 7.08 -15.89
N GLU A 105 -1.00 6.34 -16.75
CA GLU A 105 -0.80 6.71 -18.14
C GLU A 105 -2.13 6.80 -18.91
N ALA A 106 -3.01 5.81 -18.72
CA ALA A 106 -4.35 5.83 -19.30
C ALA A 106 -5.17 7.05 -18.82
N LEU A 107 -5.04 7.42 -17.54
CA LEU A 107 -5.72 8.59 -16.99
C LEU A 107 -5.16 9.91 -17.54
N ILE A 108 -3.85 10.01 -17.77
CA ILE A 108 -3.22 11.17 -18.42
C ILE A 108 -3.75 11.32 -19.84
N VAL A 109 -3.70 10.25 -20.64
CA VAL A 109 -4.21 10.25 -22.02
C VAL A 109 -5.70 10.63 -22.06
N SER A 110 -6.50 10.10 -21.13
CA SER A 110 -7.92 10.46 -21.03
C SER A 110 -8.14 11.92 -20.63
N SER A 111 -7.31 12.47 -19.74
CA SER A 111 -7.36 13.90 -19.35
C SER A 111 -7.03 14.81 -20.53
N ASP A 112 -5.99 14.47 -21.30
CA ASP A 112 -5.59 15.22 -22.49
C ASP A 112 -6.71 15.23 -23.54
N HIS A 113 -7.34 14.08 -23.78
CA HIS A 113 -8.49 13.95 -24.68
C HIS A 113 -9.67 14.83 -24.25
N LEU A 114 -10.03 14.83 -22.95
CA LEU A 114 -11.08 15.68 -22.43
C LEU A 114 -10.75 17.18 -22.54
N ALA A 115 -9.47 17.56 -22.37
CA ALA A 115 -9.03 18.93 -22.53
C ALA A 115 -9.20 19.41 -23.99
N THR A 116 -8.83 18.58 -24.96
CA THR A 116 -9.06 18.86 -26.39
C THR A 116 -10.55 19.02 -26.69
N LEU A 117 -11.39 18.07 -26.25
CA LEU A 117 -12.84 18.14 -26.46
C LEU A 117 -13.46 19.38 -25.84
N SER A 118 -13.01 19.78 -24.64
CA SER A 118 -13.46 21.01 -23.99
C SER A 118 -13.13 22.25 -24.81
N ALA A 119 -11.93 22.31 -25.40
CA ALA A 119 -11.52 23.40 -26.27
C ALA A 119 -12.36 23.45 -27.57
N ASP A 120 -12.63 22.29 -28.17
CA ASP A 120 -13.45 22.16 -29.38
C ASP A 120 -14.89 22.60 -29.13
N LEU A 121 -15.49 22.17 -28.01
CA LEU A 121 -16.82 22.61 -27.58
C LEU A 121 -16.87 24.12 -27.32
N ALA A 122 -15.85 24.68 -26.67
CA ALA A 122 -15.77 26.12 -26.46
C ALA A 122 -15.68 26.88 -27.79
N SER A 123 -14.95 26.35 -28.78
CA SER A 123 -14.90 26.90 -30.14
C SER A 123 -16.26 26.86 -30.83
N LEU A 124 -16.95 25.71 -30.76
CA LEU A 124 -18.29 25.52 -31.33
C LEU A 124 -19.32 26.46 -30.71
N ILE A 125 -19.32 26.61 -29.38
CA ILE A 125 -20.20 27.56 -28.68
C ILE A 125 -19.94 28.99 -29.16
N ARG A 126 -18.69 29.37 -29.41
CA ARG A 126 -18.35 30.70 -29.97
C ARG A 126 -18.86 30.86 -31.40
N MET A 127 -18.79 29.81 -32.23
CA MET A 127 -19.33 29.83 -33.60
C MET A 127 -20.86 29.97 -33.61
N LEU A 128 -21.56 29.17 -32.80
CA LEU A 128 -23.03 29.23 -32.69
C LEU A 128 -23.50 30.61 -32.22
N LYS A 129 -22.79 31.23 -31.27
CA LYS A 129 -23.07 32.60 -30.82
C LYS A 129 -22.89 33.66 -31.92
N ARG A 130 -22.11 33.37 -32.97
CA ARG A 130 -21.92 34.26 -34.13
C ARG A 130 -22.99 34.09 -35.21
N GLY A 131 -23.92 33.14 -35.07
CA GLY A 131 -25.05 32.95 -35.98
C GLY A 131 -24.78 32.02 -37.17
N ASP A 132 -23.67 31.27 -37.18
CA ASP A 132 -23.42 30.22 -38.18
C ASP A 132 -24.23 28.96 -37.84
N GLY A 133 -25.41 28.82 -38.47
CA GLY A 133 -26.44 27.85 -38.12
C GLY A 133 -26.32 26.45 -38.73
N GLU A 134 -25.31 26.14 -39.56
CA GLU A 134 -25.23 24.86 -40.29
C GLU A 134 -24.75 23.65 -39.44
N GLY A 135 -24.39 23.81 -38.17
CA GLY A 135 -23.74 22.77 -37.35
C GLY A 135 -24.63 21.88 -36.46
N ALA A 136 -25.96 22.02 -36.49
CA ALA A 136 -26.84 21.47 -35.44
C ALA A 136 -26.87 19.92 -35.34
N ALA A 137 -26.63 19.18 -36.43
CA ALA A 137 -26.60 17.72 -36.42
C ALA A 137 -25.30 17.14 -35.83
N GLY A 138 -24.15 17.77 -36.08
CA GLY A 138 -22.87 17.37 -35.49
C GLY A 138 -22.80 17.58 -33.98
N TYR A 139 -23.57 18.54 -33.46
CA TYR A 139 -23.62 18.85 -32.03
C TYR A 139 -24.18 17.71 -31.17
N ARG A 140 -25.26 17.03 -31.61
CA ARG A 140 -25.86 15.93 -30.82
C ARG A 140 -24.91 14.73 -30.73
N ALA A 141 -24.27 14.35 -31.84
CA ALA A 141 -23.28 13.28 -31.86
C ALA A 141 -22.05 13.61 -30.98
N SER A 142 -21.56 14.86 -31.02
CA SER A 142 -20.48 15.30 -30.12
C SER A 142 -20.89 15.33 -28.65
N ALA A 143 -22.15 15.69 -28.34
CA ALA A 143 -22.66 15.69 -26.97
C ALA A 143 -22.80 14.27 -26.40
N GLU A 144 -23.27 13.32 -27.20
CA GLU A 144 -23.34 11.90 -26.82
C GLU A 144 -21.93 11.31 -26.62
N SER A 145 -20.99 11.59 -27.54
CA SER A 145 -19.58 11.17 -27.40
C SER A 145 -18.94 11.76 -26.13
N LEU A 146 -19.23 13.02 -25.80
CA LEU A 146 -18.71 13.66 -24.59
C LEU A 146 -19.18 12.95 -23.31
N VAL A 147 -20.46 12.58 -23.24
CA VAL A 147 -21.01 11.87 -22.07
C VAL A 147 -20.31 10.53 -21.89
N ASP A 148 -20.05 9.80 -22.98
CA ASP A 148 -19.37 8.52 -22.94
C ASP A 148 -17.87 8.65 -22.64
N ASP A 149 -17.21 9.72 -23.11
CA ASP A 149 -15.82 10.04 -22.77
C ASP A 149 -15.66 10.41 -21.30
N VAL A 150 -16.58 11.22 -20.76
CA VAL A 150 -16.60 11.57 -19.32
C VAL A 150 -16.88 10.33 -18.47
N ARG A 151 -17.81 9.46 -18.86
CA ARG A 151 -18.09 8.21 -18.13
C ARG A 151 -16.84 7.32 -18.07
N ARG A 152 -16.18 7.11 -19.21
CA ARG A 152 -14.91 6.35 -19.28
C ARG A 152 -13.81 6.98 -18.43
N HIS A 153 -13.69 8.30 -18.43
CA HIS A 153 -12.72 9.00 -17.58
C HIS A 153 -13.00 8.79 -16.09
N LEU A 154 -14.27 8.91 -15.67
CA LEU A 154 -14.67 8.68 -14.29
C LEU A 154 -14.43 7.23 -13.84
N GLU A 155 -14.66 6.25 -14.71
CA GLU A 155 -14.32 4.85 -14.46
C GLU A 155 -12.81 4.64 -14.29
N LEU A 156 -11.98 5.25 -15.16
CA LEU A 156 -10.52 5.23 -15.05
C LEU A 156 -10.04 5.88 -13.75
N ALA A 157 -10.55 7.07 -13.42
CA ALA A 157 -10.22 7.79 -12.21
C ALA A 157 -10.62 7.00 -10.95
N SER A 158 -11.82 6.41 -10.95
CA SER A 158 -12.30 5.57 -9.86
C SER A 158 -11.40 4.35 -9.65
N ARG A 159 -11.01 3.67 -10.72
CA ARG A 159 -10.06 2.54 -10.67
C ARG A 159 -8.71 2.95 -10.07
N VAL A 160 -8.16 4.09 -10.49
CA VAL A 160 -6.90 4.62 -9.96
C VAL A 160 -7.01 4.90 -8.46
N VAL A 161 -8.09 5.55 -8.01
CA VAL A 161 -8.33 5.86 -6.60
C VAL A 161 -8.48 4.57 -5.77
N ALA A 162 -9.25 3.60 -6.24
CA ALA A 162 -9.46 2.33 -5.56
C ALA A 162 -8.15 1.52 -5.43
N ARG A 163 -7.33 1.48 -6.49
CA ARG A 163 -6.07 0.72 -6.54
C ARG A 163 -4.93 1.39 -5.77
N ASN A 164 -5.02 2.70 -5.52
CA ASN A 164 -4.11 3.42 -4.63
C ASN A 164 -4.49 3.30 -3.15
N GLY A 165 -5.69 2.78 -2.83
CA GLY A 165 -6.01 2.25 -1.50
C GLY A 165 -5.65 3.13 -0.30
N GLY A 166 -6.39 4.23 -0.12
CA GLY A 166 -6.69 4.80 1.20
C GLY A 166 -5.53 5.37 2.01
N GLU A 167 -4.78 6.34 1.47
CA GLU A 167 -3.83 7.17 2.26
C GLU A 167 -4.54 8.29 3.04
N ARG A 168 -5.60 7.98 3.79
CA ARG A 168 -6.15 8.91 4.80
C ARG A 168 -5.78 8.46 6.20
#